data_AF-A0A2H1W9L0-F1
#
_entry.id   AF-A0A2H1W9L0-F1
#
_cell.length_a   1.000
_cell.length_b   1.000
_cell.length_c   1.000
_cell.angle_alpha   90.00
_cell.angle_beta   90.00
_cell.angle_gamma   90.00
#
_symmetry.space_group_name_H-M   'P 1'
#
loop_
_entity.id
_entity.type
_entity.pdbx_description
1 polymer ?
#
loop_
_entity_poly.entity_id
_entity_poly.type
_entity_poly.pdbx_seq_one_letter_code
_entity_poly.pdbx_strand_id
1 'polypeptide(L)' 'MNSNSHMFHIEKLNGRDNFATWKFSARTYLEHEGLWSCVEPKEGQEIDPAKDILAKSKLILLVNSQNYVHIQD' A
#
# COMPACT_ATOMS: atom_id res chain seq x y z
N MET A 1 15.26 -15.39 16.36
CA MET A 1 15.82 -14.37 15.45
C MET A 1 14.85 -13.20 15.49
N ASN A 2 15.24 -12.11 16.16
CA ASN A 2 14.39 -10.93 16.28
C ASN A 2 14.46 -10.20 14.94
N SER A 3 13.53 -10.49 14.04
CA SER A 3 13.35 -9.69 12.83
C SER A 3 12.99 -8.30 13.28
N ASN A 4 13.96 -7.37 13.25
CA ASN A 4 13.69 -5.95 13.36
C ASN A 4 12.75 -5.61 12.21
N SER A 5 11.45 -5.61 12.50
CA SER A 5 10.45 -4.94 11.68
C SER A 5 10.84 -3.47 11.70
N HIS A 6 11.65 -3.06 10.73
CA HIS A 6 11.77 -1.66 10.35
C HIS A 6 10.39 -1.24 9.84
N MET A 7 9.50 -0.96 10.78
CA MET A 7 8.18 -0.44 10.51
C MET A 7 8.41 0.98 10.03
N PHE A 8 8.48 1.15 8.71
CA PHE A 8 8.47 2.47 8.09
C PHE A 8 7.28 3.23 8.67
N HIS A 9 7.55 4.35 9.33
CA HIS A 9 6.47 5.19 9.84
C HIS A 9 5.88 5.97 8.68
N ILE A 10 4.92 5.35 7.99
CA ILE A 10 4.17 5.97 6.91
C ILE A 10 2.92 6.59 7.54
N GLU A 11 2.79 7.90 7.41
CA GLU A 11 1.58 8.61 7.82
C GLU A 11 0.38 8.05 7.07
N LYS A 12 -0.75 7.82 7.74
CA LYS A 12 -1.95 7.30 7.08
C LYS A 12 -2.61 8.35 6.19
N LEU A 13 -3.24 7.92 5.11
CA LEU A 13 -3.99 8.81 4.22
C LEU A 13 -5.11 9.51 4.99
N ASN A 14 -4.98 10.81 5.18
CA ASN A 14 -5.98 11.64 5.86
C ASN A 14 -6.96 12.30 4.87
N GLY A 15 -6.60 12.34 3.59
CA GLY A 15 -7.41 12.94 2.53
C GLY A 15 -6.50 13.68 1.56
N ARG A 16 -7.03 14.76 0.97
CA ARG A 16 -6.29 15.56 -0.02
C ARG A 16 -5.04 16.20 0.56
N ASP A 17 -5.06 16.56 1.84
CA ASP A 17 -4.00 17.33 2.51
C ASP A 17 -2.65 16.60 2.48
N ASN A 18 -2.66 15.28 2.68
CA ASN A 18 -1.43 14.47 2.65
C ASN A 18 -1.34 13.51 1.46
N PHE A 19 -2.27 13.53 0.50
CA PHE A 19 -2.33 12.55 -0.59
C PHE A 19 -1.02 12.45 -1.40
N ALA A 20 -0.38 13.58 -1.74
CA ALA A 20 0.84 13.56 -2.54
C ALA A 20 2.00 12.85 -1.81
N THR A 21 2.24 13.19 -0.55
CA THR A 21 3.27 12.58 0.31
C THR A 21 2.94 11.12 0.62
N TRP A 22 1.66 10.85 0.93
CA TRP A 22 1.17 9.50 1.19
C TRP A 22 1.38 8.59 -0.02
N LYS A 23 0.98 9.04 -1.23
CA LYS A 23 1.12 8.27 -2.47
C LYS A 23 2.57 7.92 -2.73
N PHE A 24 3.49 8.88 -2.57
CA PHE A 24 4.93 8.64 -2.74
C PHE A 24 5.46 7.60 -1.74
N SER A 25 5.08 7.73 -0.48
CA SER A 25 5.52 6.81 0.59
C SER A 25 4.94 5.40 0.42
N ALA A 26 3.64 5.29 0.12
CA ALA A 26 2.96 4.02 -0.08
C ALA A 26 3.50 3.27 -1.30
N ARG A 27 3.79 3.99 -2.40
CA ARG A 27 4.46 3.41 -3.58
C ARG A 27 5.84 2.88 -3.22
N THR A 28 6.68 3.70 -2.60
CA THR A 28 8.06 3.32 -2.20
C THR A 28 8.04 2.09 -1.31
N TYR A 29 7.10 2.04 -0.37
CA TYR A 29 6.91 0.88 0.51
C TYR A 29 6.54 -0.39 -0.26
N LEU A 30 5.55 -0.32 -1.16
CA LEU A 30 5.17 -1.49 -1.96
C LEU A 30 6.26 -1.91 -2.96
N GLU A 31 7.05 -0.97 -3.48
CA GLU A 31 8.22 -1.27 -4.32
C GLU A 31 9.29 -2.01 -3.50
N HIS A 32 9.59 -1.56 -2.27
CA HIS A 32 10.50 -2.24 -1.34
C HIS A 32 10.04 -3.66 -1.02
N GLU A 33 8.74 -3.87 -0.88
CA GLU A 33 8.15 -5.18 -0.58
C GLU A 33 7.95 -6.06 -1.84
N GLY A 34 8.26 -5.56 -3.04
CA GLY A 34 8.07 -6.29 -4.30
C GLY A 34 6.59 -6.50 -4.67
N LEU A 35 5.72 -5.60 -4.23
CA LEU A 35 4.26 -5.66 -4.39
C LEU A 35 3.69 -4.58 -5.33
N TRP A 36 4.48 -3.57 -5.74
CA TRP A 36 3.98 -2.48 -6.58
C TRP A 36 3.39 -2.95 -7.91
N SER A 37 3.88 -4.07 -8.46
CA SER A 37 3.32 -4.64 -9.70
C SER A 37 1.88 -5.13 -9.57
N CYS A 38 1.37 -5.34 -8.35
CA CYS A 38 -0.06 -5.61 -8.13
C CYS A 38 -0.91 -4.34 -8.32
N VAL A 39 -0.36 -3.17 -8.05
CA VAL A 39 -1.04 -1.87 -8.21
C VAL A 39 -0.91 -1.35 -9.64
N GLU A 40 0.28 -1.46 -10.21
CA GLU A 40 0.60 -1.01 -11.57
C GLU A 40 1.25 -2.17 -12.34
N PRO A 41 0.44 -3.14 -12.82
CA PRO A 41 0.93 -4.27 -13.58
C PRO A 41 1.45 -3.82 -14.95
N LYS A 42 2.54 -4.43 -15.41
CA LYS A 42 2.98 -4.27 -16.80
C LYS A 42 2.04 -5.02 -17.74
N GLU A 43 1.96 -4.60 -19.00
CA GLU A 43 1.14 -5.27 -20.01
C GLU A 43 1.51 -6.76 -20.10
N GLY A 44 0.51 -7.64 -20.00
CA GLY A 44 0.68 -9.10 -20.02
C GLY A 44 1.24 -9.72 -18.74
N GLN A 45 1.46 -8.94 -17.66
CA GLN A 45 1.94 -9.47 -16.40
C GLN A 45 0.84 -10.22 -15.64
N GLU A 46 1.09 -11.48 -15.31
CA GLU A 46 0.24 -12.25 -14.38
C GLU A 46 0.48 -11.79 -12.93
N ILE A 47 -0.61 -11.58 -12.19
CA ILE A 47 -0.57 -11.15 -10.79
C ILE A 47 -0.93 -12.32 -9.91
N ASP A 48 0.02 -12.67 -9.03
CA ASP A 48 -0.19 -13.69 -8.01
C ASP A 48 -1.31 -13.25 -7.05
N PRO A 49 -2.40 -14.03 -6.89
CA PRO A 49 -3.53 -13.65 -6.06
C PRO A 49 -3.17 -13.40 -4.59
N ALA A 50 -2.18 -14.13 -4.05
CA ALA A 50 -1.77 -13.94 -2.67
C ALA A 50 -1.01 -12.62 -2.49
N LYS A 51 -0.15 -12.24 -3.44
CA LYS A 51 0.51 -10.93 -3.48
C LYS A 51 -0.49 -9.79 -3.66
N ASP A 52 -1.52 -9.98 -4.49
CA ASP A 52 -2.56 -8.97 -4.68
C ASP A 52 -3.33 -8.69 -3.37
N ILE A 53 -3.78 -9.76 -2.69
CA ILE A 53 -4.42 -9.67 -1.37
C ILE A 53 -3.49 -8.98 -0.36
N LEU A 54 -2.21 -9.31 -0.37
CA LEU A 54 -1.23 -8.70 0.53
C LEU A 54 -1.01 -7.21 0.24
N ALA A 55 -0.89 -6.82 -1.03
CA ALA A 55 -0.75 -5.44 -1.46
C ALA A 55 -1.98 -4.60 -1.07
N LYS A 56 -3.18 -5.13 -1.35
CA LYS A 56 -4.45 -4.50 -0.94
C LYS A 56 -4.53 -4.33 0.57
N SER A 57 -4.21 -5.37 1.34
CA SER A 57 -4.21 -5.32 2.81
C SER A 57 -3.27 -4.26 3.35
N LYS A 58 -2.05 -4.18 2.82
CA LYS A 58 -1.07 -3.15 3.20
C LYS A 58 -1.57 -1.75 2.89
N LEU A 59 -2.12 -1.51 1.69
CA LEU A 59 -2.68 -0.20 1.33
C LEU A 59 -3.81 0.22 2.27
N ILE A 60 -4.75 -0.68 2.57
CA ILE A 60 -5.86 -0.40 3.51
C ILE A 60 -5.32 0.00 4.90
N LEU A 61 -4.29 -0.68 5.40
CA LEU A 61 -3.67 -0.36 6.69
C LEU A 61 -2.97 1.01 6.69
N LEU A 62 -2.60 1.52 5.51
CA LEU A 62 -2.06 2.88 5.33
C LEU A 62 -3.15 3.94 5.13
N VAL A 63 -4.44 3.60 5.21
CA VAL A 63 -5.54 4.56 5.12
C VAL A 63 -6.13 4.83 6.50
N ASN A 64 -6.48 6.09 6.78
CA ASN A 64 -7.20 6.43 8.01
C ASN A 64 -8.63 5.86 7.93
N SER A 65 -9.12 5.27 9.02
CA SER A 65 -10.42 4.58 9.04
C SER A 65 -11.60 5.46 8.66
N GLN A 66 -11.50 6.78 8.87
CA GLN A 66 -12.49 7.76 8.42
C GLN A 66 -12.69 7.75 6.89
N ASN A 67 -11.67 7.32 6.14
CA ASN A 67 -11.69 7.26 4.68
C ASN A 67 -12.11 5.88 4.14
N TYR A 68 -12.38 4.88 4.98
CA TYR A 68 -12.77 3.54 4.53
C TYR A 68 -14.06 3.52 3.73
N VAL A 69 -14.97 4.46 4.01
CA VAL A 69 -16.22 4.65 3.25
C VAL A 69 -15.99 4.86 1.74
N HIS A 70 -14.78 5.25 1.33
CA HIS A 70 -14.44 5.47 -0.08
C HIS A 70 -13.80 4.24 -0.77
N ILE A 71 -13.47 3.16 -0.02
CA ILE A 71 -12.67 2.03 -0.54
C ILE A 71 -13.14 0.64 -0.06
N GLN A 72 -14.24 0.57 0.70
CA GLN A 72 -14.71 -0.68 1.34
C GLN A 72 -15.56 -1.57 0.41
N ASP A 73 -15.91 -1.11 -0.78
CA ASP A 73 -16.65 -1.88 -1.80
C ASP A 73 -15.74 -2.78 -2.67
#